data_AF-A0A7S2DA47-F1
#
_entry.id   AF-A0A7S2DA47-F1
#
_cell.length_a   1.000
_cell.length_b   1.000
_cell.length_c   1.000
_cell.angle_alpha   90.00
_cell.angle_beta   90.00
_cell.angle_gamma   90.00
#
_symmetry.space_group_name_H-M   'P 1'
#
loop_
_entity.id
_entity.type
_entity.pdbx_description
1 polymer ?
#
loop_
_entity_poly.entity_id
_entity_poly.type
_entity_poly.pdbx_seq_one_letter_code
_entity_poly.pdbx_strand_id
1 'polypeptide(L)'
;FGWPSRYLHPADGGEGRACRGESPLDNSEGYYELYHAKTLDQCKALCVAAPVCAGLEFSPGMARCEIWHTLIKATIPREGFTCLRYDPSLTVSVTLELGKLSNGTETKCVSYPLKLIWCSEGVDR
;
A
#
# COMPACT_ATOMS: atom_id res chain seq x y z
N PHE A 1 8.63 -12.65 -5.00
CA PHE A 1 7.29 -12.14 -5.33
C PHE A 1 6.62 -11.73 -4.03
N GLY A 2 6.33 -10.44 -3.86
CA GLY A 2 5.57 -9.95 -2.71
C GLY A 2 5.78 -8.46 -2.40
N TRP A 3 4.71 -7.82 -1.90
CA TRP A 3 4.63 -6.40 -1.55
C TRP A 3 5.18 -6.17 -0.13
N PRO A 4 6.04 -5.19 0.17
CA PRO A 4 6.62 -5.10 1.52
C PRO A 4 5.61 -4.54 2.55
N SER A 5 5.62 -5.10 3.77
CA SER A 5 4.65 -4.78 4.84
C SER A 5 4.72 -3.33 5.33
N ARG A 6 5.82 -2.62 5.07
CA ARG A 6 5.99 -1.19 5.40
C ARG A 6 5.05 -0.24 4.65
N TYR A 7 4.42 -0.71 3.57
CA TYR A 7 3.45 0.06 2.79
C TYR A 7 2.01 -0.20 3.23
N LEU A 8 1.80 -0.95 4.31
CA LEU A 8 0.50 -1.12 4.94
C LEU A 8 0.30 -0.03 5.99
N HIS A 9 -0.69 0.82 5.76
CA HIS A 9 -0.98 1.98 6.59
C HIS A 9 -2.36 1.86 7.25
N PRO A 10 -2.53 2.32 8.50
CA PRO A 10 -3.81 2.31 9.19
C PRO A 10 -4.88 3.09 8.41
N ALA A 11 -5.99 2.44 8.09
CA ALA A 11 -7.13 3.06 7.44
C ALA A 11 -8.02 3.72 8.51
N ASP A 12 -8.09 5.05 8.52
CA ASP A 12 -8.89 5.83 9.47
C ASP A 12 -8.55 5.48 10.94
N GLY A 13 -7.24 5.39 11.24
CA GLY A 13 -6.71 4.95 12.54
C GLY A 13 -6.45 3.45 12.65
N GLY A 14 -7.06 2.64 11.77
CA GLY A 14 -6.82 1.21 11.61
C GLY A 14 -7.41 0.32 12.69
N GLU A 15 -7.14 0.59 13.97
CA GLU A 15 -7.70 -0.15 15.10
C GLU A 15 -9.19 0.18 15.31
N GLY A 16 -10.01 -0.85 15.59
CA GLY A 16 -11.45 -0.67 15.74
C GLY A 16 -12.15 -0.33 14.42
N ARG A 17 -11.53 -0.65 13.28
CA ARG A 17 -12.03 -0.36 11.94
C ARG A 17 -12.13 -1.65 11.12
N ALA A 18 -13.25 -1.79 10.42
CA ALA A 18 -13.41 -2.79 9.38
C ALA A 18 -13.30 -2.12 7.99
N CYS A 19 -12.65 -2.79 7.05
CA CYS A 19 -12.39 -2.34 5.70
C CYS A 19 -13.65 -2.39 4.84
N ARG A 20 -13.84 -1.37 3.98
CA ARG A 20 -15.00 -1.27 3.10
C ARG A 20 -14.59 -0.81 1.70
N GLY A 21 -15.44 -1.12 0.72
CA GLY A 21 -15.30 -0.71 -0.67
C GLY A 21 -15.58 0.79 -0.86
N GLU A 22 -16.44 1.15 -1.80
CA GLU A 22 -16.71 2.56 -2.18
C GLU A 22 -17.38 3.36 -1.04
N SER A 23 -18.07 2.70 -0.12
CA SER A 23 -18.79 3.35 0.97
C SER A 23 -18.74 2.51 2.26
N PRO A 24 -19.04 3.08 3.44
CA PRO A 24 -19.04 2.32 4.71
C PRO A 24 -20.00 1.12 4.74
N LEU A 25 -21.00 1.09 3.86
CA LEU A 25 -21.99 0.00 3.74
C LEU A 25 -21.59 -1.05 2.70
N ASP A 26 -20.53 -0.78 1.92
CA ASP A 26 -20.07 -1.63 0.85
C ASP A 26 -19.11 -2.70 1.38
N ASN A 27 -19.64 -3.90 1.61
CA ASN A 27 -18.95 -5.04 2.24
C ASN A 27 -19.07 -6.32 1.38
N SER A 28 -18.93 -6.19 0.06
CA SER A 28 -18.99 -7.35 -0.84
C SER A 28 -17.86 -8.34 -0.56
N GLU A 29 -18.20 -9.62 -0.46
CA GLU A 29 -17.20 -10.70 -0.31
C GLU A 29 -16.29 -10.83 -1.55
N GLY A 30 -16.70 -10.31 -2.70
CA GLY A 30 -15.90 -10.31 -3.93
C GLY A 30 -14.74 -9.31 -3.93
N TYR A 31 -14.45 -8.65 -2.82
CA TYR A 31 -13.36 -7.66 -2.68
C TYR A 31 -12.11 -8.20 -2.01
N TYR A 32 -12.25 -9.33 -1.33
CA TYR A 32 -11.18 -9.92 -0.56
C TYR A 32 -11.20 -11.43 -0.65
N GLU A 33 -10.03 -12.01 -0.43
CA GLU A 33 -9.91 -13.43 -0.15
C GLU A 33 -9.80 -13.65 1.35
N LEU A 34 -10.46 -14.70 1.84
CA LEU A 34 -10.48 -15.05 3.24
C LEU A 34 -9.36 -16.03 3.59
N TYR A 35 -8.52 -15.65 4.56
CA TYR A 35 -7.45 -16.45 5.11
C TYR A 35 -7.59 -16.59 6.63
N HIS A 36 -6.85 -17.56 7.17
CA HIS A 36 -6.72 -17.77 8.59
C HIS A 36 -5.37 -17.21 9.09
N ALA A 37 -5.42 -16.32 10.08
CA ALA A 37 -4.22 -15.79 10.73
C ALA A 37 -4.50 -15.61 12.22
N LYS A 38 -3.55 -15.99 13.07
CA LYS A 38 -3.67 -15.84 14.54
C LYS A 38 -3.16 -14.48 15.02
N THR A 39 -2.34 -13.82 14.21
CA THR A 39 -1.73 -12.53 14.55
C THR A 39 -1.82 -11.58 13.36
N LEU A 40 -1.79 -10.28 13.66
CA LEU A 40 -1.80 -9.25 12.63
C LEU A 40 -0.58 -9.39 11.69
N ASP A 41 0.59 -9.75 12.21
CA ASP A 41 1.79 -9.89 11.38
C ASP A 41 1.73 -11.09 10.43
N GLN A 42 1.06 -12.18 10.82
CA GLN A 42 0.73 -13.26 9.89
C GLN A 42 -0.18 -12.77 8.77
N CYS A 43 -1.18 -11.95 9.09
CA CYS A 43 -2.07 -11.37 8.09
C CYS A 43 -1.33 -10.39 7.15
N LYS A 44 -0.41 -9.57 7.68
CA LYS A 44 0.48 -8.73 6.85
C LYS A 44 1.33 -9.57 5.92
N ALA A 45 1.91 -10.68 6.42
CA ALA A 45 2.73 -11.58 5.61
C ALA A 45 1.93 -12.22 4.46
N LEU A 46 0.65 -12.55 4.69
CA LEU A 46 -0.26 -13.04 3.65
C LEU A 46 -0.51 -11.97 2.58
N CYS A 47 -0.83 -10.74 2.97
CA CYS A 47 -0.96 -9.61 2.03
C CYS A 47 0.34 -9.39 1.23
N VAL A 48 1.50 -9.43 1.90
CA VAL A 48 2.82 -9.32 1.27
C VAL A 48 3.00 -10.42 0.23
N ALA A 49 2.64 -11.65 0.54
CA ALA A 49 2.83 -12.79 -0.35
C ALA A 49 1.78 -12.86 -1.49
N ALA A 50 0.64 -12.18 -1.36
CA ALA A 50 -0.44 -12.22 -2.33
C ALA A 50 -0.03 -11.58 -3.67
N PRO A 51 -0.51 -12.11 -4.81
CA PRO A 51 -0.28 -11.50 -6.12
C PRO A 51 -0.78 -10.06 -6.19
N VAL A 52 -1.93 -9.79 -5.56
CA VAL A 52 -2.54 -8.47 -5.43
C VAL A 52 -2.87 -8.24 -3.97
N CYS A 53 -2.40 -7.12 -3.42
CA CYS A 53 -2.85 -6.64 -2.12
C CYS A 53 -3.11 -5.14 -2.20
N ALA A 54 -4.37 -4.77 -2.00
CA ALA A 54 -4.83 -3.41 -1.80
C ALA A 54 -4.97 -3.05 -0.30
N GLY A 55 -4.87 -4.06 0.57
CA GLY A 55 -4.86 -3.92 2.01
C GLY A 55 -5.32 -5.21 2.70
N LEU A 56 -5.59 -5.11 4.00
CA LEU A 56 -6.10 -6.23 4.79
C LEU A 56 -7.06 -5.80 5.89
N GLU A 57 -7.96 -6.70 6.24
CA GLU A 57 -8.75 -6.66 7.47
C GLU A 57 -8.36 -7.83 8.37
N PHE A 58 -8.08 -7.58 9.65
CA PHE A 58 -7.72 -8.62 10.61
C PHE A 58 -8.66 -8.60 11.81
N SER A 59 -9.14 -9.78 12.21
CA SER A 59 -9.89 -9.98 13.45
C SER A 59 -9.30 -11.15 14.25
N PRO A 60 -8.67 -10.90 15.41
CA PRO A 60 -8.06 -11.95 16.22
C PRO A 60 -9.10 -12.90 16.84
N GLY A 61 -10.30 -12.42 17.17
CA GLY A 61 -11.33 -13.21 17.86
C GLY A 61 -11.78 -14.45 17.09
N MET A 62 -11.74 -14.40 15.75
CA MET A 62 -12.06 -15.52 14.87
C MET A 62 -10.84 -16.00 14.06
N ALA A 63 -9.66 -15.44 14.33
CA ALA A 63 -8.45 -15.62 13.53
C ALA A 63 -8.71 -15.41 12.02
N ARG A 64 -9.51 -14.39 11.70
CA ARG A 64 -9.93 -14.02 10.35
C ARG A 64 -8.97 -12.98 9.78
N CYS A 65 -8.51 -13.21 8.56
CA CYS A 65 -7.67 -12.30 7.80
C CYS A 65 -8.26 -12.17 6.39
N GLU A 66 -8.77 -11.00 6.05
CA GLU A 66 -9.23 -10.70 4.69
C GLU A 66 -8.11 -9.99 3.95
N ILE A 67 -7.67 -10.57 2.84
CA ILE A 67 -6.70 -9.92 1.95
C ILE A 67 -7.48 -9.24 0.83
N TRP A 68 -7.51 -7.92 0.88
CA TRP A 68 -8.25 -7.12 -0.07
C TRP A 68 -7.49 -7.03 -1.39
N HIS A 69 -8.14 -7.38 -2.49
CA HIS A 69 -7.61 -7.24 -3.84
C HIS A 69 -8.27 -6.09 -4.62
N THR A 70 -9.32 -5.48 -4.05
CA THR A 70 -9.87 -4.19 -4.49
C THR A 70 -9.50 -3.08 -3.52
N LEU A 71 -9.48 -1.83 -3.99
CA LEU A 71 -9.12 -0.68 -3.16
C LEU A 71 -10.10 -0.49 -2.00
N ILE A 72 -9.55 -0.40 -0.79
CA ILE A 72 -10.31 -0.04 0.40
C ILE A 72 -10.51 1.48 0.41
N LYS A 73 -11.69 1.96 0.04
CA LYS A 73 -11.99 3.40 -0.05
C LYS A 73 -12.75 3.94 1.15
N ALA A 74 -13.32 3.06 1.96
CA ALA A 74 -14.02 3.42 3.19
C ALA A 74 -13.64 2.47 4.32
N THR A 75 -13.99 2.85 5.55
CA THR A 75 -14.01 1.94 6.69
C THR A 75 -15.24 2.24 7.55
N ILE A 76 -15.58 1.32 8.45
CA ILE A 76 -16.66 1.48 9.42
C ILE A 76 -16.17 1.12 10.83
N PRO A 77 -16.67 1.76 11.92
CA PRO A 77 -16.34 1.35 13.27
C PRO A 77 -16.71 -0.11 13.52
N ARG A 78 -15.76 -0.91 13.99
CA ARG A 78 -15.94 -2.31 14.35
C ARG A 78 -14.88 -2.73 15.36
N GLU A 79 -15.28 -2.83 16.62
CA GLU A 79 -14.41 -3.28 17.71
C GLU A 79 -13.83 -4.67 17.45
N GLY A 80 -12.55 -4.85 17.77
CA GLY A 80 -11.83 -6.12 17.56
C GLY A 80 -11.44 -6.39 16.10
N PHE A 81 -11.44 -5.37 15.25
CA PHE A 81 -10.97 -5.44 13.87
C PHE A 81 -9.85 -4.43 13.63
N THR A 82 -8.98 -4.74 12.68
CA THR A 82 -7.94 -3.84 12.20
C THR A 82 -8.00 -3.74 10.69
N CYS A 83 -8.11 -2.53 10.16
CA CYS A 83 -8.07 -2.28 8.73
C CYS A 83 -6.78 -1.55 8.32
N LEU A 84 -6.02 -2.14 7.40
CA LEU A 84 -4.82 -1.52 6.81
C LEU A 84 -5.00 -1.40 5.30
N ARG A 85 -4.69 -0.23 4.75
CA ARG A 85 -4.62 0.03 3.30
C ARG A 85 -3.20 -0.16 2.82
N TYR A 86 -3.04 -0.73 1.63
CA TYR A 86 -1.76 -0.76 0.95
C TYR A 86 -1.59 0.54 0.15
N ASP A 87 -0.54 1.30 0.47
CA ASP A 87 -0.20 2.52 -0.25
C ASP A 87 1.33 2.64 -0.45
N PRO A 88 1.85 2.32 -1.64
CA PRO A 88 3.27 2.46 -1.93
C PRO A 88 3.69 3.92 -2.17
N SER A 89 2.73 4.83 -2.33
CA SER A 89 2.98 6.24 -2.67
C SER A 89 3.33 7.10 -1.45
N LEU A 90 2.94 6.68 -0.24
CA LEU A 90 3.24 7.40 1.02
C LEU A 90 4.74 7.40 1.39
N THR A 91 5.54 6.50 0.81
CA THR A 91 7.02 6.56 0.91
C THR A 91 7.66 7.60 -0.01
N VAL A 92 6.95 8.06 -1.04
CA VAL A 92 7.42 9.13 -1.94
C VAL A 92 7.22 10.49 -1.28
N SER A 93 6.17 10.63 -0.46
CA SER A 93 5.86 11.88 0.25
C SER A 93 6.88 12.24 1.33
N VAL A 94 7.47 11.23 2.00
CA VAL A 94 8.45 11.45 3.10
C VAL A 94 9.86 11.71 2.55
N THR A 95 10.12 11.47 1.26
CA THR A 95 11.40 11.78 0.60
C THR A 95 11.37 13.07 -0.24
N LEU A 96 10.20 13.72 -0.35
CA LEU A 96 10.02 15.01 -1.03
C LEU A 96 10.01 16.20 -0.07
N GLU A 97 10.86 16.19 0.96
CA GLU A 97 11.33 17.43 1.59
C GLU A 97 12.65 17.80 0.89
N LEU A 98 12.54 18.62 -0.17
CA LEU A 98 13.59 19.45 -0.78
C LEU A 98 15.06 19.03 -0.55
N GLY A 99 15.58 18.13 -1.39
CA GLY A 99 17.01 17.82 -1.47
C GLY A 99 17.54 17.92 -2.90
N LYS A 100 17.78 19.15 -3.40
CA LYS A 100 18.62 19.34 -4.59
C LYS A 100 20.01 18.77 -4.29
N LEU A 101 20.39 17.66 -4.90
CA LEU A 101 21.80 17.26 -4.96
C LEU A 101 22.42 17.97 -6.17
N SER A 102 22.74 19.25 -5.99
CA SER A 102 23.70 19.92 -6.85
C SER A 102 25.10 19.53 -6.40
N ASN A 103 25.77 18.68 -7.16
CA ASN A 103 27.22 18.81 -7.29
C ASN A 103 27.53 18.89 -8.78
N GLY A 104 28.18 19.98 -9.17
CA GLY A 104 28.13 20.53 -10.52
C GLY A 104 28.56 19.59 -11.64
N THR A 105 27.99 19.87 -12.82
CA THR A 105 28.37 19.46 -14.18
C THR A 105 27.86 18.14 -14.77
N GLU A 106 26.75 17.58 -14.28
CA GLU A 106 26.00 16.61 -15.10
C GLU A 106 24.51 16.55 -14.73
N THR A 107 23.61 16.87 -15.67
CA THR A 107 22.16 16.75 -15.48
C THR A 107 21.70 15.36 -15.92
N LYS A 108 21.28 14.51 -14.97
CA LYS A 108 20.63 13.22 -15.26
C LYS A 108 19.12 13.32 -15.03
N CYS A 109 18.34 13.20 -16.09
CA CYS A 109 16.89 13.06 -16.02
C CYS A 109 16.51 11.57 -16.06
N VAL A 110 15.59 11.15 -15.19
CA VAL A 110 15.05 9.78 -15.17
C VAL A 110 13.71 9.75 -15.89
N SER A 111 13.54 8.81 -16.83
CA SER A 111 12.28 8.53 -17.54
C SER A 111 11.78 7.12 -17.18
N TYR A 112 10.48 6.98 -16.92
CA TYR A 112 9.80 5.69 -16.69
C TYR A 112 9.20 5.16 -18.01
N PRO A 113 9.25 3.84 -18.31
CA PRO A 113 9.62 2.74 -17.40
C PRO A 113 11.07 2.27 -17.61
N LEU A 114 11.90 2.43 -16.56
CA LEU A 114 13.21 1.79 -16.35
C LEU A 114 14.11 1.66 -17.59
N LYS A 115 14.39 2.78 -18.27
CA LYS A 115 15.55 2.89 -19.16
C LYS A 115 16.39 4.08 -18.73
N LEU A 116 17.66 3.82 -18.43
CA LEU A 116 18.68 4.87 -18.38
C LEU A 116 18.84 5.38 -19.82
N ILE A 117 18.36 6.59 -20.09
CA ILE A 117 18.61 7.28 -21.36
C ILE A 117 19.62 8.37 -21.06
N TRP A 118 20.74 8.34 -21.78
CA TRP A 118 21.65 9.47 -21.86
C TRP A 118 21.01 10.51 -22.78
N CYS A 119 20.60 11.66 -22.25
CA CYS A 119 20.41 12.83 -23.09
C CYS A 119 21.81 13.34 -23.44
N SER A 120 22.38 12.89 -24.56
CA SER A 120 23.55 13.55 -25.13
C SER A 120 23.14 14.96 -25.54
N GLU A 121 23.99 15.92 -25.19
CA GLU A 121 23.84 17.35 -25.45
C GLU A 121 23.39 17.63 -26.88
N GLY A 122 22.36 18.45 -27.01
CA GLY A 122 21.97 19.05 -28.28
C GLY A 122 21.79 20.55 -28.09
N VAL A 123 22.26 21.31 -29.09
CA VAL A 123 22.26 22.79 -29.26
C VAL A 123 23.54 23.44 -28.72
N ASP A 124 24.31 24.24 -29.45
CA ASP A 124 24.41 24.60 -30.88
C ASP A 124 25.64 25.54 -30.95
N ARG A 125 26.37 25.48 -32.06
CA ARG A 125 27.46 26.40 -32.50
C ARG A 125 28.81 26.32 -31.81
#